data_AF-A0A3D4QPH5-F1
#
_entry.id   AF-A0A3D4QPH5-F1
#
_cell.length_a   1.000
_cell.length_b   1.000
_cell.length_c   1.000
_cell.angle_alpha   90.00
_cell.angle_beta   90.00
_cell.angle_gamma   90.00
#
_symmetry.space_group_name_H-M   'P 1'
#
loop_
_entity.id
_entity.type
_entity.pdbx_description
1 polymer ?
#
loop_
_entity_poly.entity_id
_entity_poly.type
_entity_poly.pdbx_seq_one_letter_code
_entity_poly.pdbx_strand_id
1 'polypeptide(L)'
;ICDECIELCQEIIEEEFEDASELELKDIPKPTEIKHVLDQYVIGQERAKKTLSVAVYNHYKRINSDIRSTDNVELQKSNIVMMGPTGSGKTLLAQTLARILNVPFAVADATSLTEAGYVGEDVENILLKLIQASDYDIEKAEKGIIYIDEIDKIARKS
;
A
#
# COMPACT_ATOMS: atom_id res chain seq x y z
N ILE A 1 -7.54 38.09 -21.97
CA ILE A 1 -6.43 37.09 -21.92
C ILE A 1 -6.27 36.58 -23.34
N CYS A 2 -5.03 36.43 -23.83
CA CYS A 2 -4.73 36.00 -25.20
C CYS A 2 -4.52 34.48 -25.27
N ASP A 3 -4.75 33.84 -26.42
CA ASP A 3 -4.63 32.37 -26.54
C ASP A 3 -3.18 31.90 -26.27
N GLU A 4 -2.20 32.65 -26.75
CA GLU A 4 -0.75 32.42 -26.48
C GLU A 4 -0.40 32.54 -24.99
N CYS A 5 -1.14 33.39 -24.27
CA CYS A 5 -0.99 33.57 -22.82
C CYS A 5 -1.55 32.36 -22.05
N ILE A 6 -2.58 31.69 -22.60
CA ILE A 6 -3.20 30.50 -22.01
C ILE A 6 -2.28 29.29 -22.22
N GLU A 7 -1.73 29.12 -23.42
CA GLU A 7 -0.75 28.06 -23.72
C GLU A 7 0.50 28.18 -22.84
N LEU A 8 1.08 29.38 -22.71
CA LEU A 8 2.25 29.60 -21.87
C LEU A 8 1.96 29.35 -20.38
N CYS A 9 0.78 29.75 -19.89
CA CYS A 9 0.38 29.42 -18.50
C CYS A 9 0.20 27.91 -18.31
N GLN A 10 -0.30 27.22 -19.33
CA GLN A 10 -0.52 25.79 -19.27
C GLN A 10 0.81 25.02 -19.28
N GLU A 11 1.79 25.42 -20.10
CA GLU A 11 3.15 24.86 -20.06
C GLU A 11 3.83 25.09 -18.71
N ILE A 12 3.74 26.30 -18.13
CA ILE A 12 4.33 26.60 -16.82
C ILE A 12 3.69 25.74 -15.71
N ILE A 13 2.37 25.54 -15.77
CA ILE A 13 1.66 24.70 -14.82
C ILE A 13 2.09 23.23 -14.99
N GLU A 14 2.19 22.73 -16.23
CA GLU A 14 2.62 21.36 -16.52
C GLU A 14 4.06 21.09 -16.03
N GLU A 15 5.00 22.03 -16.24
CA GLU A 15 6.38 21.93 -15.70
C GLU A 15 6.39 21.91 -14.16
N GLU A 16 5.59 22.75 -13.48
CA GLU A 16 5.51 22.72 -12.01
C GLU A 16 4.93 21.39 -11.48
N PHE A 17 3.98 20.78 -12.20
CA PHE A 17 3.44 19.46 -11.85
C PHE A 17 4.45 18.32 -12.06
N GLU A 18 5.31 18.41 -13.09
CA GLU A 18 6.41 17.47 -13.32
C GLU A 18 7.50 17.58 -12.25
N ASP A 19 7.90 18.79 -11.83
CA ASP A 19 8.89 19.00 -10.77
C ASP A 19 8.38 18.53 -9.40
N ALA A 20 7.11 18.78 -9.08
CA ALA A 20 6.46 18.21 -7.90
C ALA A 20 6.39 16.68 -7.96
N SER A 21 6.38 16.09 -9.16
CA SER A 21 6.31 14.64 -9.36
C SER A 21 7.60 13.91 -9.03
N GLU A 22 8.74 14.49 -9.39
CA GLU A 22 10.02 13.96 -9.00
C GLU A 22 10.23 14.05 -7.48
N LEU A 23 9.68 15.07 -6.83
CA LEU A 23 9.77 15.25 -5.38
C LEU A 23 8.96 14.20 -4.61
N GLU A 24 7.74 13.86 -5.05
CA GLU A 24 6.93 12.80 -4.41
C GLU A 24 7.39 11.38 -4.72
N LEU A 25 8.04 11.15 -5.87
CA LEU A 25 8.69 9.87 -6.20
C LEU A 25 10.01 9.68 -5.45
N LYS A 26 10.66 10.76 -5.00
CA LYS A 26 11.86 10.71 -4.15
C LYS A 26 11.58 10.19 -2.74
N ASP A 27 10.31 10.19 -2.29
CA ASP A 27 9.94 9.78 -0.93
C ASP A 27 9.76 8.26 -0.75
N ILE A 28 9.57 7.50 -1.83
CA ILE A 28 9.40 6.04 -1.71
C ILE A 28 10.78 5.36 -1.72
N PRO A 29 11.18 4.67 -0.62
CA PRO A 29 12.46 4.00 -0.55
C PRO A 29 12.59 2.91 -1.62
N LYS A 30 13.80 2.77 -2.19
CA LYS A 30 14.08 1.75 -3.21
C LYS A 30 13.90 0.35 -2.61
N PRO A 31 13.59 -0.67 -3.43
CA PRO A 31 13.42 -2.04 -2.95
C PRO A 31 14.61 -2.58 -2.14
N THR A 32 15.83 -2.16 -2.46
CA THR A 32 17.04 -2.51 -1.72
C THR A 32 17.07 -1.91 -0.32
N GLU A 33 16.56 -0.69 -0.16
CA GLU A 33 16.50 0.02 1.13
C GLU A 33 15.38 -0.57 2.00
N ILE A 34 14.20 -0.82 1.41
CA ILE A 34 13.10 -1.51 2.11
C ILE A 34 13.58 -2.87 2.63
N LYS A 35 14.23 -3.66 1.77
CA LYS A 35 14.79 -4.97 2.17
C LYS A 35 15.81 -4.82 3.30
N HIS A 36 16.70 -3.83 3.22
CA HIS A 36 17.73 -3.61 4.24
C HIS A 36 17.13 -3.30 5.62
N VAL A 37 16.06 -2.49 5.67
CA VAL A 37 15.36 -2.23 6.93
C VAL A 37 14.63 -3.48 7.41
N LEU A 38 13.96 -4.22 6.51
CA LEU A 38 13.34 -5.51 6.87
C LEU A 38 14.36 -6.52 7.43
N ASP A 39 15.60 -6.52 6.92
CA ASP A 39 16.69 -7.36 7.42
C ASP A 39 17.05 -7.07 8.90
N GLN A 40 16.79 -5.86 9.40
CA GLN A 40 17.05 -5.50 10.81
C GLN A 40 16.03 -6.09 11.79
N TYR A 41 14.81 -6.40 11.31
CA TYR A 41 13.72 -6.88 12.16
C TYR A 41 13.37 -8.35 11.92
N VAL A 42 13.58 -8.86 10.69
CA VAL A 42 13.19 -10.22 10.29
C VAL A 42 14.40 -10.98 9.76
N ILE A 43 14.86 -11.94 10.56
CA ILE A 43 16.00 -12.80 10.26
C ILE A 43 15.59 -13.89 9.25
N GLY A 44 16.39 -14.08 8.20
CA GLY A 44 16.08 -15.02 7.12
C GLY A 44 14.93 -14.54 6.23
N GLN A 45 14.17 -15.44 5.61
CA GLN A 45 13.06 -15.08 4.70
C GLN A 45 13.46 -14.20 3.51
N GLU A 46 14.68 -14.37 2.99
CA GLU A 46 15.27 -13.52 1.94
C GLU A 46 14.39 -13.36 0.69
N ARG A 47 13.78 -14.46 0.24
CA ARG A 47 12.86 -14.45 -0.90
C ARG A 47 11.63 -13.59 -0.63
N ALA A 48 11.01 -13.74 0.54
CA ALA A 48 9.82 -12.97 0.91
C ALA A 48 10.14 -11.48 1.04
N LYS A 49 11.24 -11.11 1.71
CA LYS A 49 11.68 -9.72 1.84
C LYS A 49 11.93 -9.07 0.47
N LYS A 50 12.61 -9.76 -0.45
CA LYS A 50 12.85 -9.25 -1.81
C LYS A 50 11.53 -9.05 -2.57
N THR A 51 10.64 -10.04 -2.57
CA THR A 51 9.35 -9.96 -3.26
C THR A 51 8.47 -8.85 -2.69
N LEU A 52 8.36 -8.74 -1.37
CA LEU A 52 7.62 -7.67 -0.69
C LEU A 52 8.16 -6.30 -1.06
N SER A 53 9.47 -6.11 -1.00
CA SER A 53 10.11 -4.83 -1.29
C SER A 53 9.83 -4.34 -2.72
N VAL A 54 9.86 -5.25 -3.70
CA VAL A 54 9.54 -4.90 -5.10
C VAL A 54 8.05 -4.64 -5.29
N ALA A 55 7.19 -5.51 -4.76
CA ALA A 55 5.74 -5.39 -4.91
C ALA A 55 5.22 -4.08 -4.33
N VAL A 56 5.71 -3.70 -3.15
CA VAL A 56 5.33 -2.48 -2.46
C VAL A 56 5.87 -1.24 -3.14
N TYR A 57 7.14 -1.24 -3.55
CA TYR A 57 7.70 -0.15 -4.34
C TYR A 57 6.86 0.11 -5.60
N ASN A 58 6.49 -0.94 -6.33
CA ASN A 58 5.64 -0.82 -7.51
C ASN A 58 4.22 -0.37 -7.17
N HIS A 59 3.66 -0.83 -6.05
CA HIS A 59 2.33 -0.43 -5.60
C HIS A 59 2.23 1.08 -5.33
N TYR A 60 3.19 1.65 -4.60
CA TYR A 60 3.19 3.08 -4.31
C TYR A 60 3.64 3.92 -5.50
N LYS A 61 4.54 3.41 -6.35
CA LYS A 61 4.86 4.05 -7.62
C LYS A 61 3.60 4.20 -8.49
N ARG A 62 2.76 3.16 -8.53
CA ARG A 62 1.47 3.16 -9.23
C ARG A 62 0.49 4.18 -8.64
N ILE A 63 0.32 4.21 -7.31
CA ILE A 63 -0.56 5.19 -6.66
C ILE A 63 -0.14 6.62 -7.01
N ASN A 64 1.16 6.92 -6.98
CA ASN A 64 1.67 8.24 -7.31
C ASN A 64 1.60 8.57 -8.82
N SER A 65 1.54 7.54 -9.70
CA SER A 65 1.42 7.73 -11.15
C SER A 65 -0.02 7.81 -11.65
N ASP A 66 -0.95 7.05 -11.05
CA ASP A 66 -2.39 7.06 -11.40
C ASP A 66 -3.02 8.44 -11.16
N ILE A 67 -2.44 9.24 -10.25
CA ILE A 67 -2.82 10.64 -10.03
C ILE A 67 -2.44 11.54 -11.23
N ARG A 68 -1.51 11.11 -12.09
CA ARG A 68 -0.86 11.94 -13.13
C ARG A 68 -1.09 11.49 -14.57
N SER A 69 -1.49 10.25 -14.85
CA SER A 69 -1.55 9.75 -16.22
C SER A 69 -2.85 10.12 -16.95
N THR A 70 -2.72 10.98 -17.97
CA THR A 70 -3.69 11.23 -19.07
C THR A 70 -3.73 10.08 -20.09
N ASP A 71 -2.72 9.20 -20.05
CA ASP A 71 -2.68 7.99 -20.87
C ASP A 71 -3.50 6.87 -20.21
N ASN A 72 -4.46 6.31 -20.96
CA ASN A 72 -5.38 5.23 -20.56
C ASN A 72 -4.68 3.87 -20.33
N VAL A 73 -3.53 3.84 -19.65
CA VAL A 73 -2.84 2.62 -19.26
C VAL A 73 -3.28 2.24 -17.86
N GLU A 74 -4.27 1.36 -17.76
CA GLU A 74 -4.74 0.84 -16.46
C GLU A 74 -3.67 -0.03 -15.79
N LEU A 75 -3.02 0.52 -14.76
CA LEU A 75 -2.10 -0.25 -13.93
C LEU A 75 -2.89 -1.05 -12.89
N GLN A 76 -2.80 -2.38 -12.97
CA GLN A 76 -3.51 -3.26 -12.03
C GLN A 76 -2.89 -3.23 -10.62
N LYS A 77 -3.77 -3.17 -9.61
CA LYS A 77 -3.38 -3.33 -8.20
C LYS A 77 -2.82 -4.74 -7.97
N SER A 78 -1.63 -4.82 -7.39
CA SER A 78 -1.02 -6.08 -6.97
C SER A 78 -1.17 -6.27 -5.45
N ASN A 79 -2.11 -7.12 -5.05
CA ASN A 79 -2.21 -7.58 -3.66
C ASN A 79 -1.17 -8.67 -3.38
N ILE A 80 -0.79 -8.84 -2.12
CA ILE A 80 0.26 -9.78 -1.71
C ILE A 80 -0.34 -10.87 -0.83
N VAL A 81 -0.06 -12.13 -1.16
CA VAL A 81 -0.36 -13.28 -0.30
C VAL A 81 0.95 -13.84 0.24
N MET A 82 1.08 -13.88 1.56
CA MET A 82 2.25 -14.44 2.23
C MET A 82 1.96 -15.85 2.74
N MET A 83 2.67 -16.84 2.21
CA MET A 83 2.58 -18.24 2.67
C MET A 83 3.82 -18.61 3.46
N GLY A 84 3.61 -19.24 4.62
CA GLY A 84 4.69 -19.72 5.48
C GLY A 84 4.14 -20.30 6.79
N PRO A 85 4.95 -21.09 7.52
CA PRO A 85 4.52 -21.72 8.77
C PRO A 85 4.17 -20.69 9.84
N THR A 86 3.51 -21.13 10.90
CA THR A 86 3.27 -20.31 12.09
C THR A 86 4.61 -19.85 12.68
N GLY A 87 4.67 -18.63 13.22
CA GLY A 87 5.88 -18.07 13.82
C GLY A 87 7.00 -17.65 12.83
N SER A 88 6.79 -17.71 11.51
CA SER A 88 7.82 -17.34 10.52
C SER A 88 8.00 -15.83 10.31
N GLY A 89 7.30 -14.99 11.07
CA GLY A 89 7.41 -13.53 10.98
C GLY A 89 6.53 -12.83 9.93
N LYS A 90 5.46 -13.46 9.43
CA LYS A 90 4.55 -12.86 8.42
C LYS A 90 3.93 -11.54 8.91
N THR A 91 3.34 -11.55 10.09
CA THR A 91 2.75 -10.35 10.73
C THR A 91 3.81 -9.28 10.99
N LEU A 92 5.01 -9.67 11.44
CA LEU A 92 6.12 -8.76 11.68
C LEU A 92 6.65 -8.10 10.39
N LEU A 93 6.68 -8.83 9.27
CA LEU A 93 7.02 -8.29 7.95
C LEU A 93 6.03 -7.19 7.56
N ALA A 94 4.71 -7.45 7.66
CA ALA A 94 3.68 -6.48 7.31
C ALA A 94 3.75 -5.21 8.19
N GLN A 95 3.85 -5.38 9.51
CA GLN A 95 3.96 -4.27 10.46
C GLN A 95 5.24 -3.44 10.24
N THR A 96 6.36 -4.10 9.95
CA THR A 96 7.63 -3.39 9.69
C THR A 96 7.56 -2.62 8.38
N LEU A 97 6.91 -3.18 7.37
CA LEU A 97 6.73 -2.51 6.09
C LEU A 97 5.88 -1.24 6.21
N ALA A 98 4.77 -1.29 6.97
CA ALA A 98 3.98 -0.09 7.25
C ALA A 98 4.78 0.99 8.00
N ARG A 99 5.64 0.60 8.96
CA ARG A 99 6.54 1.53 9.67
C ARG A 99 7.58 2.15 8.75
N ILE A 100 8.16 1.40 7.82
CA ILE A 100 9.14 1.90 6.84
C ILE A 100 8.53 2.98 5.96
N LEU A 101 7.28 2.78 5.53
CA LEU A 101 6.59 3.67 4.60
C LEU A 101 5.82 4.80 5.29
N ASN A 102 5.72 4.75 6.61
CA ASN A 102 4.97 5.71 7.42
C ASN A 102 3.51 5.85 6.95
N VAL A 103 2.84 4.73 6.73
CA VAL A 103 1.44 4.68 6.26
C VAL A 103 0.52 4.05 7.31
N PRO A 104 -0.79 4.40 7.32
CA PRO A 104 -1.77 3.76 8.19
C PRO A 104 -1.79 2.24 8.02
N PHE A 105 -1.99 1.51 9.12
CA PHE A 105 -1.96 0.04 9.12
C PHE A 105 -3.16 -0.52 9.88
N ALA A 106 -3.92 -1.39 9.23
CA ALA A 106 -5.02 -2.11 9.86
C ALA A 106 -4.78 -3.62 9.82
N VAL A 107 -5.04 -4.28 10.95
CA VAL A 107 -4.98 -5.74 11.08
C VAL A 107 -6.40 -6.28 11.20
N ALA A 108 -6.68 -7.33 10.45
CA ALA A 108 -7.91 -8.09 10.51
C ALA A 108 -7.60 -9.60 10.57
N ASP A 109 -8.46 -10.34 11.25
CA ASP A 109 -8.44 -11.80 11.26
C ASP A 109 -9.50 -12.29 10.27
N ALA A 110 -9.12 -13.17 9.34
CA ALA A 110 -10.09 -13.70 8.38
C ALA A 110 -11.20 -14.54 9.04
N THR A 111 -10.95 -15.13 10.23
CA THR A 111 -11.94 -15.94 10.94
C THR A 111 -13.09 -15.14 11.54
N SER A 112 -12.86 -13.85 11.85
CA SER A 112 -13.89 -12.95 12.38
C SER A 112 -14.80 -12.37 11.30
N LEU A 113 -14.41 -12.49 10.02
CA LEU A 113 -15.19 -12.06 8.87
C LEU A 113 -16.36 -13.03 8.64
N THR A 114 -17.53 -12.63 9.13
CA THR A 114 -18.78 -13.37 8.90
C THR A 114 -19.47 -12.91 7.63
N GLU A 115 -20.28 -13.78 7.03
CA GLU A 115 -21.15 -13.40 5.92
C GLU A 115 -22.15 -12.31 6.35
N ALA A 116 -22.58 -11.46 5.40
CA ALA A 116 -23.40 -10.28 5.68
C ALA A 116 -24.64 -10.64 6.53
N GLY A 117 -24.79 -9.97 7.68
CA GLY A 117 -25.94 -10.13 8.57
C GLY A 117 -25.76 -11.07 9.77
N TYR A 118 -24.54 -11.56 10.03
CA TYR A 118 -24.22 -12.29 11.27
C TYR A 118 -23.37 -11.46 12.24
N VAL A 119 -23.41 -11.80 13.53
CA VAL A 119 -22.63 -11.14 14.58
C VAL A 119 -21.15 -11.48 14.38
N GLY A 120 -20.40 -10.56 13.79
CA GLY A 120 -18.98 -10.68 13.47
C GLY A 120 -18.36 -9.32 13.11
N GLU A 121 -17.06 -9.33 12.82
CA GLU A 121 -16.35 -8.13 12.39
C GLU A 121 -16.65 -7.89 10.91
N ASP A 122 -17.48 -6.89 10.61
CA ASP A 122 -17.79 -6.50 9.22
C ASP A 122 -16.52 -6.03 8.48
N VAL A 123 -16.44 -6.27 7.17
CA VAL A 123 -15.39 -5.75 6.29
C VAL A 123 -15.29 -4.22 6.42
N GLU A 124 -16.43 -3.55 6.62
CA GLU A 124 -16.48 -2.10 6.88
C GLU A 124 -15.71 -1.69 8.14
N ASN A 125 -15.68 -2.53 9.18
CA ASN A 125 -14.91 -2.22 10.40
C ASN A 125 -13.40 -2.23 10.15
N ILE A 126 -12.91 -3.02 9.19
CA ILE A 126 -11.49 -3.02 8.82
C ILE A 126 -11.11 -1.67 8.21
N LEU A 127 -11.98 -1.15 7.32
CA LEU A 127 -11.80 0.19 6.74
C LEU A 127 -11.90 1.27 7.82
N LEU A 128 -12.85 1.16 8.74
CA LEU A 128 -12.97 2.08 9.86
C LEU A 128 -11.69 2.10 10.73
N LYS A 129 -11.10 0.95 11.03
CA LYS A 129 -9.80 0.86 11.74
C LYS A 129 -8.69 1.54 10.96
N LEU A 130 -8.65 1.39 9.64
CA LEU A 130 -7.64 2.04 8.81
C LEU A 130 -7.79 3.57 8.82
N ILE A 131 -9.03 4.06 8.73
CA ILE A 131 -9.36 5.49 8.82
C ILE A 131 -9.04 6.06 10.21
N GLN A 132 -9.30 5.29 11.28
CA GLN A 132 -8.89 5.68 12.62
C GLN A 132 -7.36 5.75 12.74
N ALA A 133 -6.64 4.78 12.16
CA ALA A 133 -5.17 4.77 12.12
C ALA A 133 -4.59 5.89 11.24
N SER A 134 -5.41 6.55 10.41
CA SER A 134 -5.03 7.72 9.61
C SER A 134 -5.46 9.05 10.24
N ASP A 135 -5.89 9.06 11.51
CA ASP A 135 -6.45 10.25 12.18
C ASP A 135 -7.64 10.86 11.39
N TYR A 136 -8.45 10.00 10.76
CA TYR A 136 -9.58 10.36 9.91
C TYR A 136 -9.22 11.11 8.61
N ASP A 137 -7.94 11.07 8.22
CA ASP A 137 -7.45 11.58 6.94
C ASP A 137 -7.67 10.52 5.84
N ILE A 138 -8.55 10.83 4.87
CA ILE A 138 -8.91 9.92 3.78
C ILE A 138 -7.76 9.74 2.80
N GLU A 139 -7.03 10.79 2.45
CA GLU A 139 -5.90 10.72 1.52
C GLU A 139 -4.78 9.84 2.09
N LYS A 140 -4.53 9.92 3.39
CA LYS A 140 -3.62 9.00 4.07
C LYS A 140 -4.15 7.56 4.11
N ALA A 141 -5.45 7.38 4.35
CA ALA A 141 -6.07 6.05 4.40
C ALA A 141 -5.99 5.33 3.05
N GLU A 142 -6.11 6.03 1.93
CA GLU A 142 -5.97 5.48 0.58
C GLU A 142 -4.58 4.89 0.32
N LYS A 143 -3.56 5.43 0.99
CA LYS A 143 -2.17 4.94 0.98
C LYS A 143 -1.91 3.87 2.06
N GLY A 144 -2.92 3.51 2.84
CA GLY A 144 -2.80 2.58 3.96
C GLY A 144 -2.64 1.11 3.56
N ILE A 145 -2.20 0.30 4.52
CA ILE A 145 -2.00 -1.15 4.36
C ILE A 145 -3.00 -1.90 5.23
N ILE A 146 -3.71 -2.83 4.62
CA ILE A 146 -4.58 -3.80 5.31
C ILE A 146 -3.87 -5.15 5.31
N TYR A 147 -3.66 -5.72 6.50
CA TYR A 147 -3.14 -7.06 6.68
C TYR A 147 -4.24 -7.97 7.22
N ILE A 148 -4.53 -9.04 6.47
CA ILE A 148 -5.52 -10.05 6.83
C ILE A 148 -4.77 -11.33 7.20
N ASP A 149 -4.84 -11.74 8.47
CA ASP A 149 -4.27 -13.00 8.95
C ASP A 149 -5.27 -14.16 8.86
N GLU A 150 -4.80 -15.38 9.06
CA GLU A 150 -5.61 -16.61 9.10
C GLU A 150 -6.49 -16.86 7.86
N ILE A 151 -6.09 -16.35 6.70
CA ILE A 151 -6.84 -16.54 5.44
C ILE A 151 -7.01 -18.02 5.05
N ASP A 152 -6.15 -18.91 5.56
CA ASP A 152 -6.28 -20.35 5.36
C ASP A 152 -7.52 -20.95 6.05
N LYS A 153 -8.08 -20.27 7.06
CA LYS A 153 -9.23 -20.76 7.84
C LYS A 153 -10.57 -20.56 7.16
N ILE A 154 -10.67 -19.62 6.24
CA ILE A 154 -11.89 -19.35 5.47
C ILE A 154 -12.00 -20.21 4.19
N ALA A 155 -10.95 -20.95 3.84
CA ALA A 155 -10.98 -21.85 2.68
C ALA A 155 -11.91 -23.05 2.95
N ARG A 156 -12.92 -23.24 2.11
CA ARG A 156 -13.79 -24.43 2.16
C ARG A 156 -12.94 -25.69 1.93
N LYS A 157 -12.96 -26.62 2.89
CA LYS A 157 -12.43 -27.98 2.68
C LYS A 157 -13.31 -28.65 1.63
N SER A 158 -12.78 -28.80 0.41
CA SER A 158 -13.35 -29.68 -0.62
C SER A 158 -13.03 -31.13 -0.31
#